data_AF-A0A352PRI7-F1
#
_entry.id   AF-A0A352PRI7-F1
#
_cell.length_a   1.000
_cell.length_b   1.000
_cell.length_c   1.000
_cell.angle_alpha   90.00
_cell.angle_beta   90.00
_cell.angle_gamma   90.00
#
_symmetry.space_group_name_H-M   'P 1'
#
loop_
_entity.id
_entity.type
_entity.pdbx_description
1 polymer ?
#
loop_
_entity_poly.entity_id
_entity_poly.type
_entity_poly.pdbx_seq_one_letter_code
_entity_poly.pdbx_strand_id
1 'polypeptide(L)'
;MSYVIGVVLTILGLLAGIAIGILVRRYWLERRSAKFHERASSILNEAQKEAEAIKKEAILQAKDSLFQMKAEFEKESKETKRELQTLEKRLMQKEENLEKKSEMLDKREGNIGRREKTILQQENDLSEKNKSLQVLIEEQRLKLESLSGISAQEAKTMLIRSIESESRHEAAMLIKKIEAEAREAAAKKAKDIISAAIQRYAGDYVAEKTVSVVSLPNEEMKGRIIGREGRNIRAIEASTGIDLIIDDTPEAVILSGFNPIRREVARISLERLISDGRIHPARIEEMVRKGGVEIERAMREGGEQ
;
A
#
# COMPACT_ATOMS: atom_id res chain seq x y z
N MET A 1 -25.56 -9.92 -180.48
CA MET A 1 -25.31 -11.07 -179.57
C MET A 1 -24.30 -10.76 -178.45
N SER A 2 -23.33 -9.87 -178.64
CA SER A 2 -22.23 -9.61 -177.67
C SER A 2 -22.66 -8.93 -176.35
N TYR A 3 -23.67 -8.06 -176.36
CA TYR A 3 -24.16 -7.37 -175.14
C TYR A 3 -24.90 -8.30 -174.16
N VAL A 4 -25.65 -9.28 -174.67
CA VAL A 4 -26.41 -10.23 -173.83
C VAL A 4 -25.47 -11.16 -173.05
N ILE A 5 -24.35 -11.57 -173.68
CA ILE A 5 -23.32 -12.40 -173.03
C ILE A 5 -22.63 -11.62 -171.89
N GLY A 6 -22.37 -10.33 -172.08
CA GLY A 6 -21.77 -9.47 -171.05
C GLY A 6 -22.65 -9.29 -169.81
N VAL A 7 -23.97 -9.12 -169.98
CA VAL A 7 -24.92 -8.98 -168.86
C VAL A 7 -25.10 -10.30 -168.09
N VAL A 8 -25.10 -11.44 -168.79
CA VAL A 8 -25.19 -12.76 -168.13
C VAL A 8 -23.93 -13.06 -167.30
N LEU A 9 -22.75 -12.70 -167.81
CA LEU A 9 -21.48 -12.87 -167.08
C LEU A 9 -21.38 -11.97 -165.84
N THR A 10 -21.88 -10.73 -165.89
CA THR A 10 -21.89 -9.84 -164.72
C THR A 10 -22.88 -10.31 -163.66
N ILE A 11 -24.06 -10.80 -164.04
CA ILE A 11 -25.04 -11.39 -163.11
C ILE A 11 -24.48 -12.66 -162.47
N LEU A 12 -23.83 -13.54 -163.25
CA LEU A 12 -23.17 -14.75 -162.73
C LEU A 12 -22.01 -14.40 -161.77
N GLY A 13 -21.21 -13.38 -162.09
CA GLY A 13 -20.17 -12.88 -161.20
C GLY A 13 -20.73 -12.30 -159.89
N LEU A 14 -21.85 -11.59 -159.96
CA LEU A 14 -22.53 -11.03 -158.78
C LEU A 14 -23.13 -12.14 -157.90
N LEU A 15 -23.77 -13.14 -158.52
CA LEU A 15 -24.31 -14.31 -157.82
C LEU A 15 -23.21 -15.15 -157.19
N ALA A 16 -22.08 -15.36 -157.89
CA ALA A 16 -20.91 -16.03 -157.34
C ALA A 16 -20.30 -15.25 -156.17
N GLY A 17 -20.19 -13.92 -156.28
CA GLY A 17 -19.72 -13.05 -155.21
C GLY A 17 -20.62 -13.08 -153.97
N ILE A 18 -21.95 -13.09 -154.16
CA ILE A 18 -22.93 -13.23 -153.07
C ILE A 18 -22.84 -14.62 -152.42
N ALA A 19 -22.73 -15.69 -153.21
CA ALA A 19 -22.59 -17.05 -152.70
C ALA A 19 -21.30 -17.21 -151.88
N ILE A 20 -20.17 -16.71 -152.39
CA ILE A 20 -18.89 -16.69 -151.66
C ILE A 20 -19.01 -15.81 -150.40
N GLY A 21 -19.64 -14.64 -150.48
CA GLY A 21 -19.86 -13.77 -149.33
C GLY A 21 -20.70 -14.41 -148.22
N ILE A 22 -21.75 -15.16 -148.59
CA ILE A 22 -22.59 -15.91 -147.64
C ILE A 22 -21.79 -17.07 -147.02
N LEU A 23 -21.00 -17.80 -147.81
CA LEU A 23 -20.13 -18.88 -147.32
C LEU A 23 -19.06 -18.37 -146.35
N VAL A 24 -18.36 -17.29 -146.70
CA VAL A 24 -17.35 -16.66 -145.83
C VAL A 24 -18.01 -16.10 -144.57
N ARG A 25 -19.17 -15.44 -144.68
CA ARG A 25 -19.92 -14.94 -143.52
C ARG A 25 -20.36 -16.09 -142.60
N ARG A 26 -20.88 -17.20 -143.14
CA ARG A 26 -21.22 -18.40 -142.35
C ARG A 26 -19.98 -18.97 -141.65
N TYR A 27 -18.87 -19.13 -142.36
CA TYR A 27 -17.62 -19.62 -141.79
C TYR A 27 -17.06 -18.73 -140.66
N TRP A 28 -17.09 -17.40 -140.83
CA TRP A 28 -16.67 -16.46 -139.79
C TRP A 28 -17.63 -16.41 -138.59
N LEU A 29 -18.94 -16.48 -138.83
CA LEU A 29 -19.95 -16.53 -137.77
C LEU A 29 -19.86 -17.82 -136.96
N GLU A 30 -19.65 -18.97 -137.61
CA GLU A 30 -19.44 -20.25 -136.94
C GLU A 30 -18.16 -20.25 -136.11
N ARG A 31 -17.02 -19.78 -136.65
CA ARG A 31 -15.78 -19.64 -135.88
C ARG A 31 -15.91 -18.64 -134.73
N ARG A 32 -16.64 -17.53 -134.93
CA ARG A 32 -16.87 -16.52 -133.89
C ARG A 32 -17.79 -17.08 -132.79
N SER A 33 -18.83 -17.80 -133.15
CA SER A 33 -19.73 -18.51 -132.23
C SER A 33 -18.97 -19.59 -131.45
N ALA A 34 -18.13 -20.38 -132.12
CA ALA A 34 -17.28 -21.40 -131.50
C ALA A 34 -16.32 -20.77 -130.48
N LYS A 35 -15.66 -19.66 -130.83
CA LYS A 35 -14.78 -18.92 -129.89
C LYS A 35 -15.55 -18.32 -128.70
N PHE A 36 -16.80 -17.89 -128.88
CA PHE A 36 -17.62 -17.41 -127.76
C PHE A 36 -18.08 -18.55 -126.85
N HIS A 37 -18.45 -19.71 -127.42
CA HIS A 37 -18.78 -20.91 -126.64
C HIS A 37 -17.56 -21.43 -125.88
N GLU A 38 -16.39 -21.45 -126.50
CA GLU A 38 -15.13 -21.84 -125.88
C GLU A 38 -14.75 -20.90 -124.72
N ARG A 39 -14.85 -19.57 -124.93
CA ARG A 39 -14.63 -18.59 -123.85
C ARG A 39 -15.66 -18.70 -122.73
N ALA A 40 -16.94 -18.84 -123.06
CA ALA A 40 -17.99 -19.02 -122.06
C ALA A 40 -17.78 -20.32 -121.27
N SER A 41 -17.38 -21.41 -121.94
CA SER A 41 -17.03 -22.68 -121.29
C SER A 41 -15.77 -22.55 -120.43
N SER A 42 -14.74 -21.82 -120.86
CA SER A 42 -13.54 -21.55 -120.04
C SER A 42 -13.90 -20.76 -118.79
N ILE A 43 -14.69 -19.69 -118.91
CA ILE A 43 -15.14 -18.87 -117.79
C ILE A 43 -15.98 -19.71 -116.81
N LEU A 44 -16.90 -20.55 -117.31
CA LEU A 44 -17.68 -21.44 -116.45
C LEU A 44 -16.79 -22.48 -115.74
N ASN A 45 -15.82 -23.05 -116.44
CA ASN A 45 -14.86 -24.00 -115.86
C ASN A 45 -13.94 -23.34 -114.83
N GLU A 46 -13.48 -22.11 -115.08
CA GLU A 46 -12.69 -21.31 -114.15
C GLU A 46 -13.51 -20.94 -112.91
N ALA A 47 -14.72 -20.42 -113.09
CA ALA A 47 -15.65 -20.11 -112.00
C ALA A 47 -16.00 -21.37 -111.18
N GLN A 48 -16.16 -22.53 -111.82
CA GLN A 48 -16.40 -23.79 -111.11
C GLN A 48 -15.16 -24.23 -110.31
N LYS A 49 -13.96 -24.11 -110.89
CA LYS A 49 -12.71 -24.41 -110.17
C LYS A 49 -12.48 -23.47 -108.99
N GLU A 50 -12.75 -22.18 -109.16
CA GLU A 50 -12.67 -21.19 -108.08
C GLU A 50 -13.70 -21.48 -106.98
N ALA A 51 -14.95 -21.77 -107.34
CA ALA A 51 -15.98 -22.15 -106.36
C ALA A 51 -15.60 -23.44 -105.60
N GLU A 52 -15.03 -24.44 -106.28
CA GLU A 52 -14.51 -25.64 -105.65
C GLU A 52 -13.32 -25.35 -104.73
N ALA A 53 -12.42 -24.45 -105.13
CA ALA A 53 -11.28 -24.02 -104.32
C ALA A 53 -11.75 -23.29 -103.04
N ILE A 54 -12.65 -22.32 -103.17
CA ILE A 54 -13.25 -21.58 -102.04
C ILE A 54 -13.97 -22.54 -101.11
N LYS A 55 -14.75 -23.50 -101.65
CA LYS A 55 -15.44 -24.50 -100.83
C LYS A 55 -14.44 -25.38 -100.07
N LYS A 56 -13.37 -25.84 -100.71
CA LYS A 56 -12.33 -26.64 -100.06
C LYS A 56 -11.60 -25.83 -98.99
N GLU A 57 -11.26 -24.58 -99.26
CA GLU A 57 -10.61 -23.67 -98.31
C GLU A 57 -11.53 -23.40 -97.10
N ALA A 58 -12.80 -23.07 -97.32
CA ALA A 58 -13.76 -22.87 -96.24
C ALA A 58 -13.94 -24.13 -95.37
N ILE A 59 -13.98 -25.33 -95.99
CA ILE A 59 -14.03 -26.60 -95.25
C ILE A 59 -12.74 -26.83 -94.45
N LEU A 60 -11.57 -26.48 -95.00
CA LEU A 60 -10.29 -26.61 -94.30
C LEU A 60 -10.20 -25.64 -93.12
N GLN A 61 -10.58 -24.38 -93.31
CA GLN A 61 -10.63 -23.38 -92.24
C GLN A 61 -11.63 -23.77 -91.14
N ALA A 62 -12.80 -24.29 -91.52
CA ALA A 62 -13.78 -24.79 -90.55
C ALA A 62 -13.26 -26.02 -89.78
N LYS A 63 -12.51 -26.91 -90.45
CA LYS A 63 -11.86 -28.04 -89.77
C LYS A 63 -10.77 -27.57 -88.82
N ASP A 64 -9.92 -26.64 -89.25
CA ASP A 64 -8.84 -26.11 -88.42
C ASP A 64 -9.39 -25.40 -87.18
N SER A 65 -10.42 -24.55 -87.33
CA SER A 65 -11.08 -23.90 -86.20
C SER A 65 -11.75 -24.90 -85.25
N LEU A 66 -12.38 -25.95 -85.77
CA LEU A 66 -12.92 -27.04 -84.95
C LEU A 66 -11.82 -27.81 -84.20
N PHE A 67 -10.67 -28.05 -84.83
CA PHE A 67 -9.53 -28.70 -84.17
C PHE A 67 -8.94 -27.82 -83.07
N GLN A 68 -8.78 -26.52 -83.32
CA GLN A 68 -8.30 -25.56 -82.32
C GLN A 68 -9.26 -25.46 -81.14
N MET A 69 -10.56 -25.29 -81.41
CA MET A 69 -11.60 -25.25 -80.36
C MET A 69 -11.62 -26.54 -79.54
N LYS A 70 -11.48 -27.71 -80.19
CA LYS A 70 -11.41 -28.99 -79.48
C LYS A 70 -10.15 -29.10 -78.62
N ALA A 71 -8.99 -28.65 -79.11
CA ALA A 71 -7.75 -28.68 -78.36
C ALA A 71 -7.80 -27.75 -77.14
N GLU A 72 -8.37 -26.55 -77.29
CA GLU A 72 -8.59 -25.59 -76.19
C GLU A 72 -9.55 -26.18 -75.15
N PHE A 73 -10.68 -26.74 -75.60
CA PHE A 73 -11.65 -27.37 -74.71
C PHE A 73 -11.06 -28.56 -73.94
N GLU A 74 -10.26 -29.42 -74.59
CA GLU A 74 -9.58 -30.53 -73.93
C GLU A 74 -8.56 -30.05 -72.90
N LYS A 75 -7.85 -28.95 -73.19
CA LYS A 75 -6.90 -28.33 -72.28
C LYS A 75 -7.61 -27.75 -71.06
N GLU A 76 -8.63 -26.92 -71.26
CA GLU A 76 -9.44 -26.32 -70.20
C GLU A 76 -10.09 -27.40 -69.33
N SER A 77 -10.73 -28.40 -69.95
CA SER A 77 -11.33 -29.54 -69.24
C SER A 77 -10.32 -30.28 -68.35
N LYS A 78 -9.08 -30.43 -68.83
CA LYS A 78 -8.00 -31.09 -68.08
C LYS A 78 -7.51 -30.21 -66.92
N GLU A 79 -7.44 -28.90 -67.10
CA GLU A 79 -7.08 -27.94 -66.04
C GLU A 79 -8.17 -27.90 -64.97
N THR A 80 -9.44 -27.71 -65.34
CA THR A 80 -10.58 -27.76 -64.41
C THR A 80 -10.63 -29.09 -63.66
N LYS A 81 -10.40 -30.22 -64.33
CA LYS A 81 -10.37 -31.53 -63.66
C LYS A 81 -9.26 -31.63 -62.62
N ARG A 82 -8.08 -31.07 -62.90
CA ARG A 82 -6.96 -31.03 -61.93
C ARG A 82 -7.31 -30.14 -60.74
N GLU A 83 -7.88 -28.97 -60.97
CA GLU A 83 -8.30 -28.05 -59.91
C GLU A 83 -9.34 -28.70 -59.00
N LEU A 84 -10.37 -29.34 -59.59
CA LEU A 84 -11.37 -30.08 -58.84
C LEU A 84 -10.76 -31.19 -57.98
N GLN A 85 -9.83 -31.98 -58.52
CA GLN A 85 -9.13 -33.01 -57.76
C GLN A 85 -8.30 -32.44 -56.60
N THR A 86 -7.68 -31.26 -56.76
CA THR A 86 -6.96 -30.61 -55.67
C THR A 86 -7.90 -30.08 -54.60
N LEU A 87 -9.04 -29.52 -55.00
CA LEU A 87 -10.06 -29.04 -54.08
C LEU A 87 -10.68 -30.20 -53.28
N GLU A 88 -11.01 -31.30 -53.96
CA GLU A 88 -11.54 -32.53 -53.35
C GLU A 88 -10.58 -33.09 -52.30
N LYS A 89 -9.29 -33.23 -52.63
CA LYS A 89 -8.27 -33.65 -51.64
C LYS A 89 -8.20 -32.72 -50.44
N ARG A 90 -8.28 -31.40 -50.66
CA ARG A 90 -8.26 -30.41 -49.58
C ARG A 90 -9.51 -30.49 -48.70
N LEU A 91 -10.67 -30.77 -49.29
CA LEU A 91 -11.93 -30.96 -48.58
C LEU A 91 -11.90 -32.25 -47.75
N MET A 92 -11.47 -33.37 -48.33
CA MET A 92 -11.30 -34.64 -47.59
C MET A 92 -10.35 -34.48 -46.39
N GLN A 93 -9.23 -33.78 -46.56
CA GLN A 93 -8.32 -33.52 -45.44
C GLN A 93 -8.94 -32.66 -44.34
N LYS A 94 -9.79 -31.69 -44.71
CA LYS A 94 -10.53 -30.87 -43.76
C LYS A 94 -11.59 -31.68 -43.03
N GLU A 95 -12.32 -32.53 -43.74
CA GLU A 95 -13.32 -33.44 -43.15
C GLU A 95 -12.67 -34.37 -42.13
N GLU A 96 -11.56 -35.03 -42.48
CA GLU A 96 -10.82 -35.90 -41.57
C GLU A 96 -10.34 -35.14 -40.31
N ASN A 97 -9.86 -33.90 -40.48
CA ASN A 97 -9.44 -33.06 -39.36
C ASN A 97 -10.62 -32.63 -38.47
N LEU A 98 -11.78 -32.36 -39.06
CA LEU A 98 -13.01 -32.02 -38.34
C LEU A 98 -13.53 -33.23 -37.57
N GLU A 99 -13.51 -34.42 -38.17
CA GLU A 99 -13.92 -35.67 -37.52
C GLU A 99 -13.03 -35.99 -36.31
N LYS A 100 -11.70 -35.92 -36.47
CA LYS A 100 -10.75 -36.04 -35.36
C LYS A 100 -11.01 -35.04 -34.24
N LYS A 101 -11.35 -33.79 -34.59
CA LYS A 101 -11.68 -32.75 -33.60
C LYS A 101 -13.00 -33.04 -32.90
N SER A 102 -14.00 -33.55 -33.61
CA SER A 102 -15.28 -33.98 -33.05
C SER A 102 -15.08 -35.10 -32.03
N GLU A 103 -14.35 -36.16 -32.41
CA GLU A 103 -14.05 -37.26 -31.49
C GLU A 103 -13.31 -36.81 -30.22
N MET A 104 -12.39 -35.84 -30.36
CA MET A 104 -11.68 -35.27 -29.23
C MET A 104 -12.61 -34.47 -28.31
N LEU A 105 -13.57 -33.73 -28.88
CA LEU A 105 -14.58 -33.01 -28.12
C LEU A 105 -15.51 -33.97 -27.39
N ASP A 106 -16.00 -35.03 -28.05
CA ASP A 106 -16.86 -36.04 -27.43
C ASP A 106 -16.16 -36.76 -26.27
N LYS A 107 -14.88 -37.11 -26.44
CA LYS A 107 -14.06 -37.67 -25.33
C LYS A 107 -13.93 -36.69 -24.17
N ARG A 108 -13.74 -35.41 -24.45
CA ARG A 108 -13.62 -34.36 -23.43
C ARG A 108 -14.94 -34.17 -22.69
N GLU A 109 -16.06 -34.14 -23.40
CA GLU A 109 -17.40 -34.03 -22.84
C GLU A 109 -17.73 -35.23 -21.95
N GLY A 110 -17.43 -36.46 -22.42
CA GLY A 110 -17.58 -37.66 -21.61
C GLY A 110 -16.72 -37.64 -20.33
N ASN A 111 -15.50 -37.12 -20.39
CA ASN A 111 -14.66 -36.95 -19.21
C ASN A 111 -15.19 -35.89 -18.24
N ILE A 112 -15.74 -34.78 -18.76
CA ILE A 112 -16.37 -33.75 -17.93
C ILE A 112 -17.60 -34.33 -17.23
N GLY A 113 -18.51 -35.00 -17.95
CA GLY A 113 -19.70 -35.61 -17.36
C GLY A 113 -19.38 -36.67 -16.29
N ARG A 114 -18.30 -37.45 -16.47
CA ARG A 114 -17.80 -38.37 -15.44
C ARG A 114 -17.33 -37.62 -14.19
N ARG A 115 -16.55 -36.55 -14.35
CA ARG A 115 -16.06 -35.74 -13.23
C ARG A 115 -17.20 -35.06 -12.49
N GLU A 116 -18.18 -34.50 -13.20
CA GLU A 116 -19.38 -33.90 -12.60
C GLU A 116 -20.14 -34.93 -11.76
N LYS A 117 -20.34 -36.13 -12.28
CA LYS A 117 -20.99 -37.21 -11.52
C LYS A 117 -20.20 -37.58 -10.26
N THR A 118 -18.88 -37.67 -10.35
CA THR A 118 -18.03 -37.93 -9.17
C THR A 118 -18.10 -36.81 -8.14
N ILE A 119 -18.06 -35.55 -8.58
CA ILE A 119 -18.17 -34.38 -7.69
C ILE A 119 -19.52 -34.40 -6.97
N LEU A 120 -20.62 -34.63 -7.71
CA LEU A 120 -21.96 -34.67 -7.13
C LEU A 120 -22.12 -35.82 -6.13
N GLN A 121 -21.51 -36.98 -6.37
CA GLN A 121 -21.44 -38.07 -5.39
C GLN A 121 -20.67 -37.64 -4.13
N GLN A 122 -19.49 -37.03 -4.29
CA GLN A 122 -18.68 -36.55 -3.16
C GLN A 122 -19.39 -35.47 -2.34
N GLU A 123 -20.12 -34.56 -2.97
CA GLU A 123 -20.92 -33.54 -2.30
C GLU A 123 -22.04 -34.15 -1.46
N ASN A 124 -22.74 -35.16 -2.01
CA ASN A 124 -23.77 -35.88 -1.27
C ASN A 124 -23.17 -36.64 -0.07
N ASP A 125 -22.08 -37.36 -0.27
CA ASP A 125 -21.37 -38.09 0.79
C ASP A 125 -20.89 -37.14 1.91
N LEU A 126 -20.36 -35.97 1.54
CA LEU A 126 -19.93 -34.94 2.49
C LEU A 126 -21.12 -34.34 3.25
N SER A 127 -22.24 -34.11 2.57
CA SER A 127 -23.47 -33.61 3.19
C SER A 127 -23.99 -34.59 4.24
N GLU A 128 -24.02 -35.89 3.93
CA GLU A 128 -24.42 -36.94 4.87
C GLU A 128 -23.45 -37.07 6.06
N LYS A 129 -22.14 -37.02 5.80
CA LYS A 129 -21.12 -37.02 6.86
C LYS A 129 -21.25 -35.80 7.78
N ASN A 130 -21.51 -34.62 7.24
CA ASN A 130 -21.69 -33.42 8.05
C ASN A 130 -22.94 -33.51 8.94
N LYS A 131 -24.05 -34.06 8.41
CA LYS A 131 -25.26 -34.29 9.21
C LYS A 131 -25.00 -35.29 10.34
N SER A 132 -24.35 -36.41 10.05
CA SER A 132 -24.03 -37.42 11.08
C SER A 132 -23.05 -36.88 12.13
N LEU A 133 -22.05 -36.08 11.72
CA LEU A 133 -21.15 -35.38 12.65
C LEU A 133 -21.90 -34.42 13.58
N GLN A 134 -22.83 -33.62 13.05
CA GLN A 134 -23.64 -32.73 13.89
C GLN A 134 -24.45 -33.50 14.93
N VAL A 135 -25.08 -34.60 14.52
CA VAL A 135 -25.81 -35.48 15.47
C VAL A 135 -24.87 -36.02 16.53
N LEU A 136 -23.69 -36.54 16.14
CA LEU A 136 -22.71 -37.10 17.07
C LEU A 136 -22.18 -36.05 18.06
N ILE A 137 -21.94 -34.82 17.60
CA ILE A 137 -21.52 -33.70 18.45
C ILE A 137 -22.59 -33.38 19.50
N GLU A 138 -23.86 -33.30 19.10
CA GLU A 138 -24.95 -33.07 20.05
C GLU A 138 -25.12 -34.23 21.04
N GLU A 139 -25.01 -35.48 20.58
CA GLU A 139 -25.03 -36.65 21.47
C GLU A 139 -23.87 -36.65 22.47
N GLN A 140 -22.65 -36.31 22.03
CA GLN A 140 -21.51 -36.17 22.93
C GLN A 140 -21.71 -35.03 23.92
N ARG A 141 -22.27 -33.90 23.48
CA ARG A 141 -22.57 -32.77 24.36
C ARG A 141 -23.55 -33.19 25.46
N LEU A 142 -24.64 -33.87 25.10
CA LEU A 142 -25.63 -34.39 26.05
C LEU A 142 -25.03 -35.42 27.02
N LYS A 143 -24.17 -36.32 26.53
CA LYS A 143 -23.47 -37.28 27.39
C LYS A 143 -22.49 -36.60 28.36
N LEU A 144 -21.77 -35.58 27.90
CA LEU A 144 -20.87 -34.80 28.75
C LEU A 144 -21.66 -34.03 29.81
N GLU A 145 -22.76 -33.37 29.45
CA GLU A 145 -23.69 -32.71 30.38
C GLU A 145 -24.25 -33.70 31.42
N SER A 146 -24.58 -34.92 31.00
CA SER A 146 -25.04 -36.00 31.88
C SER A 146 -23.94 -36.51 32.83
N LEU A 147 -22.70 -36.64 32.36
CA LEU A 147 -21.58 -37.17 33.14
C LEU A 147 -21.00 -36.15 34.11
N SER A 148 -21.00 -34.86 33.75
CA SER A 148 -20.51 -33.78 34.63
C SER A 148 -21.48 -33.47 35.77
N GLY A 149 -22.76 -33.84 35.65
CA GLY A 149 -23.81 -33.50 36.63
C GLY A 149 -24.10 -31.99 36.70
N ILE A 150 -23.57 -31.23 35.75
CA ILE A 150 -23.71 -29.77 35.60
C ILE A 150 -23.84 -29.49 34.11
N SER A 151 -24.85 -28.71 33.73
CA SER A 151 -25.08 -28.29 32.35
C SER A 151 -23.92 -27.43 31.82
N ALA A 152 -23.76 -27.39 30.49
CA ALA A 152 -22.76 -26.53 29.86
C ALA A 152 -22.89 -25.05 30.26
N GLN A 153 -24.12 -24.60 30.51
CA GLN A 153 -24.42 -23.24 30.97
C GLN A 153 -23.98 -23.00 32.42
N GLU A 154 -24.15 -23.99 33.29
CA GLU A 154 -23.67 -23.93 34.68
C GLU A 154 -22.15 -23.97 34.75
N ALA A 155 -21.49 -24.81 33.94
CA ALA A 155 -20.04 -24.87 33.84
C ALA A 155 -19.46 -23.52 33.38
N LYS A 156 -20.06 -22.90 32.35
CA LYS A 156 -19.70 -21.55 31.89
C LYS A 156 -19.86 -20.51 32.99
N THR A 157 -20.95 -20.56 33.75
CA THR A 157 -21.22 -19.62 34.84
C THR A 157 -20.22 -19.78 35.99
N MET A 158 -19.84 -21.02 36.31
CA MET A 158 -18.85 -21.31 37.35
C MET A 158 -17.45 -20.82 36.95
N LEU A 159 -17.06 -21.02 35.69
CA LEU A 159 -15.79 -20.50 35.16
C LEU A 159 -15.74 -18.97 35.21
N ILE A 160 -16.81 -18.30 34.77
CA ILE A 160 -16.89 -16.83 34.81
C ILE A 160 -16.76 -16.32 36.26
N ARG A 161 -17.44 -16.95 37.22
CA ARG A 161 -17.32 -16.58 38.64
C ARG A 161 -15.92 -16.79 39.20
N SER A 162 -15.23 -17.86 38.80
CA SER A 162 -13.84 -18.12 39.20
C SER A 162 -12.91 -17.01 38.70
N ILE A 163 -13.01 -16.66 37.41
CA ILE A 163 -12.21 -15.60 36.80
C ILE A 163 -12.49 -14.25 37.46
N GLU A 164 -13.76 -13.94 37.74
CA GLU A 164 -14.13 -12.70 38.43
C GLU A 164 -13.53 -12.61 39.83
N SER A 165 -13.58 -13.70 40.60
CA SER A 165 -13.01 -13.76 41.95
C SER A 165 -11.49 -13.56 41.95
N GLU A 166 -10.78 -14.21 41.03
CA GLU A 166 -9.34 -14.09 40.87
C GLU A 166 -8.94 -12.66 40.46
N SER A 167 -9.66 -12.09 39.48
CA SER A 167 -9.43 -10.72 39.01
C SER A 167 -9.62 -9.68 40.14
N ARG A 168 -10.64 -9.86 40.99
CA ARG A 168 -10.86 -8.99 42.16
C ARG A 168 -9.72 -9.09 43.18
N HIS A 169 -9.18 -10.29 43.39
CA HIS A 169 -8.07 -10.51 44.30
C HIS A 169 -6.79 -9.81 43.80
N GLU A 170 -6.46 -9.97 42.51
CA GLU A 170 -5.32 -9.30 41.91
C GLU A 170 -5.45 -7.77 41.95
N ALA A 171 -6.64 -7.24 41.64
CA ALA A 171 -6.92 -5.81 41.73
C ALA A 171 -6.71 -5.28 43.16
N ALA A 172 -7.17 -6.00 44.18
CA ALA A 172 -6.97 -5.60 45.58
C ALA A 172 -5.48 -5.58 45.98
N MET A 173 -4.71 -6.58 45.52
CA MET A 173 -3.26 -6.62 45.74
C MET A 173 -2.53 -5.45 45.06
N LEU A 174 -2.92 -5.10 43.83
CA LEU A 174 -2.37 -3.98 43.10
C LEU A 174 -2.69 -2.64 43.80
N ILE A 175 -3.93 -2.44 44.23
CA ILE A 175 -4.33 -1.24 44.98
C ILE A 175 -3.47 -1.07 46.25
N LYS A 176 -3.30 -2.15 47.02
CA LYS A 176 -2.48 -2.13 48.24
C LYS A 176 -1.02 -1.77 47.95
N LYS A 177 -0.46 -2.26 46.84
CA LYS A 177 0.91 -1.94 46.40
C LYS A 177 1.04 -0.47 46.04
N ILE A 178 0.12 0.05 45.21
CA ILE A 178 0.10 1.46 44.80
C ILE A 178 -0.01 2.39 46.02
N GLU A 179 -0.87 2.05 46.98
CA GLU A 179 -1.03 2.85 48.19
C GLU A 179 0.25 2.89 49.04
N ALA A 180 0.94 1.76 49.16
CA ALA A 180 2.21 1.68 49.88
C ALA A 180 3.30 2.54 49.21
N GLU A 181 3.46 2.42 47.90
CA GLU A 181 4.40 3.22 47.11
C GLU A 181 4.10 4.73 47.21
N ALA A 182 2.81 5.10 47.14
CA ALA A 182 2.39 6.49 47.28
C ALA A 182 2.72 7.06 48.67
N ARG A 183 2.51 6.29 49.75
CA ARG A 183 2.88 6.70 51.11
C ARG A 183 4.39 6.85 51.27
N GLU A 184 5.18 5.95 50.71
CA GLU A 184 6.64 6.02 50.79
C GLU A 184 7.18 7.24 50.02
N ALA A 185 6.68 7.47 48.81
CA ALA A 185 7.03 8.63 48.00
C ALA A 185 6.62 9.94 48.68
N ALA A 186 5.43 9.99 49.29
CA ALA A 186 4.96 11.14 50.04
C ALA A 186 5.85 11.43 51.26
N ALA A 187 6.23 10.39 52.02
CA ALA A 187 7.11 10.53 53.18
C ALA A 187 8.51 11.04 52.78
N LYS A 188 9.07 10.53 51.69
CA LYS A 188 10.34 11.00 51.14
C LYS A 188 10.26 12.47 50.73
N LYS A 189 9.22 12.83 49.94
CA LYS A 189 9.02 14.19 49.46
C LYS A 189 8.78 15.19 50.60
N ALA A 190 8.07 14.79 51.65
CA ALA A 190 7.89 15.60 52.85
C ALA A 190 9.22 15.91 53.55
N LYS A 191 10.09 14.89 53.71
CA LYS A 191 11.44 15.08 54.28
C LYS A 191 12.30 16.02 53.44
N ASP A 192 12.23 15.90 52.12
CA ASP A 192 12.97 16.77 51.19
C ASP A 192 12.51 18.24 51.32
N ILE A 193 11.20 18.47 51.38
CA ILE A 193 10.62 19.81 51.56
C ILE A 193 11.05 20.43 52.89
N ILE A 194 10.96 19.67 53.99
CA ILE A 194 11.40 20.15 55.31
C ILE A 194 12.90 20.47 55.30
N SER A 195 13.71 19.61 54.71
CA SER A 195 15.17 19.81 54.61
C SER A 195 15.50 21.09 53.83
N ALA A 196 14.83 21.31 52.70
CA ALA A 196 14.99 22.52 51.90
C ALA A 196 14.53 23.78 52.66
N ALA A 197 13.45 23.70 53.43
CA ALA A 197 12.99 24.81 54.25
C ALA A 197 14.01 25.14 55.35
N ILE A 198 14.54 24.13 56.07
CA ILE A 198 15.57 24.35 57.10
C ILE A 198 16.81 25.00 56.48
N GLN A 199 17.32 24.47 55.36
CA GLN A 199 18.49 25.03 54.69
C GLN A 199 18.31 26.51 54.30
N ARG A 200 17.08 26.92 53.94
CA ARG A 200 16.79 28.28 53.49
C ARG A 200 16.59 29.28 54.62
N TYR A 201 16.12 28.86 55.79
CA TYR A 201 15.74 29.76 56.89
C TYR A 201 16.64 29.68 58.13
N ALA A 202 17.46 28.64 58.27
CA ALA A 202 18.27 28.43 59.48
C ALA A 202 19.34 29.51 59.70
N GLY A 203 19.98 30.03 58.64
CA GLY A 203 21.04 31.04 58.78
C GLY A 203 20.55 32.33 59.44
N ASP A 204 19.50 32.94 58.87
CA ASP A 204 18.99 34.23 59.31
C ASP A 204 18.29 34.14 60.68
N TYR A 205 17.51 33.07 60.93
CA TYR A 205 16.80 32.89 62.19
C TYR A 205 17.71 32.60 63.38
N VAL A 206 18.80 31.84 63.15
CA VAL A 206 19.75 31.50 64.22
C VAL A 206 20.59 32.72 64.59
N ALA A 207 21.04 33.54 63.63
CA ALA A 207 21.82 34.73 63.92
C ALA A 207 21.06 35.74 64.79
N GLU A 208 19.79 36.04 64.48
CA GLU A 208 18.97 36.99 65.25
C GLU A 208 18.67 36.50 66.68
N LYS A 209 18.53 35.18 66.86
CA LYS A 209 18.17 34.56 68.15
C LYS A 209 19.38 34.06 68.96
N THR A 210 20.63 34.16 68.50
CA THR A 210 21.80 33.63 69.24
C THR A 210 22.69 34.69 69.88
N VAL A 211 22.57 35.96 69.48
CA VAL A 211 23.39 37.05 70.03
C VAL A 211 22.54 38.07 70.79
N SER A 212 23.13 38.74 71.78
CA SER A 212 22.52 39.89 72.46
C SER A 212 23.61 40.91 72.75
N VAL A 213 23.35 42.18 72.45
CA VAL A 213 24.33 43.27 72.62
C VAL A 213 23.99 44.04 73.90
N VAL A 214 25.00 44.32 74.72
CA VAL A 214 24.89 45.17 75.92
C VAL A 214 25.76 46.40 75.72
N SER A 215 25.16 47.59 75.86
CA SER A 215 25.85 48.87 75.77
C SER A 215 26.59 49.20 77.07
N LEU A 216 27.83 49.67 76.95
CA LEU A 216 28.68 50.10 78.05
C LEU A 216 28.75 51.63 78.11
N PRO A 217 28.70 52.25 79.30
CA PRO A 217 28.72 53.70 79.44
C PRO A 217 30.09 54.35 79.18
N ASN A 218 31.19 53.58 79.24
CA ASN A 218 32.55 54.03 78.91
C ASN A 218 33.52 52.84 78.77
N GLU A 219 34.71 53.08 78.22
CA GLU A 219 35.81 52.10 78.09
C GLU A 219 36.36 51.61 79.45
N GLU A 220 36.26 52.42 80.51
CA GLU A 220 36.68 51.99 81.85
C GLU A 220 35.85 50.79 82.35
N MET A 221 34.54 50.78 82.05
CA MET A 221 33.65 49.67 82.37
C MET A 221 33.98 48.41 81.56
N LYS A 222 34.42 48.55 80.30
CA LYS A 222 34.92 47.42 79.48
C LYS A 222 36.12 46.77 80.15
N GLY A 223 37.09 47.57 80.61
CA GLY A 223 38.26 47.10 81.36
C GLY A 223 37.91 46.39 82.68
N ARG A 224 36.89 46.85 83.40
CA ARG A 224 36.41 46.21 84.64
C ARG A 224 35.67 44.89 84.38
N ILE A 225 34.93 44.78 83.28
CA ILE A 225 34.24 43.55 82.86
C ILE A 225 35.24 42.45 82.48
N ILE A 226 36.34 42.82 81.80
CA ILE A 226 37.44 41.88 81.52
C ILE A 226 38.13 41.46 82.83
N GLY A 227 38.51 42.45 83.64
CA GLY A 227 39.29 42.24 84.86
C GLY A 227 40.77 41.89 84.57
N ARG A 228 41.62 41.93 85.61
CA ARG A 228 43.04 41.56 85.48
C ARG A 228 43.14 40.09 85.02
N GLU A 229 43.82 39.85 83.90
CA GLU A 229 43.97 38.54 83.24
C GLU A 229 42.65 37.88 82.78
N GLY A 230 41.59 38.66 82.55
CA GLY A 230 40.30 38.11 82.12
C GLY A 230 39.54 37.36 83.22
N ARG A 231 39.89 37.59 84.50
CA ARG A 231 39.27 36.88 85.64
C ARG A 231 37.76 37.13 85.75
N ASN A 232 37.30 38.34 85.42
CA ASN A 232 35.89 38.71 85.56
C ASN A 232 35.06 38.17 84.40
N ILE A 233 35.55 38.29 83.16
CA ILE A 233 34.88 37.71 81.98
C ILE A 233 34.71 36.20 82.13
N ARG A 234 35.76 35.46 82.51
CA ARG A 234 35.68 34.01 82.77
C ARG A 234 34.70 33.65 83.89
N ALA A 235 34.60 34.49 84.93
CA ALA A 235 33.64 34.27 86.00
C ALA A 235 32.19 34.47 85.52
N ILE A 236 31.93 35.43 84.64
CA ILE A 236 30.62 35.64 84.02
C ILE A 236 30.28 34.47 83.09
N GLU A 237 31.22 34.06 82.22
CA GLU A 237 31.06 32.93 81.31
C GLU A 237 30.82 31.62 82.07
N ALA A 238 31.58 31.35 83.12
CA ALA A 238 31.40 30.16 83.95
C ALA A 238 30.08 30.16 84.72
N SER A 239 29.63 31.32 85.21
CA SER A 239 28.39 31.44 85.99
C SER A 239 27.13 31.35 85.13
N THR A 240 27.18 31.90 83.91
CA THR A 240 26.03 31.98 83.01
C THR A 240 26.01 30.86 81.95
N GLY A 241 27.19 30.34 81.58
CA GLY A 241 27.37 29.42 80.47
C GLY A 241 27.15 30.09 79.10
N ILE A 242 27.44 31.39 79.00
CA ILE A 242 27.30 32.22 77.79
C ILE A 242 28.65 32.87 77.51
N ASP A 243 29.08 32.85 76.26
CA ASP A 243 30.35 33.41 75.85
C ASP A 243 30.24 34.94 75.70
N LEU A 244 31.23 35.67 76.21
CA LEU A 244 31.30 37.12 76.08
C LEU A 244 32.33 37.47 75.01
N ILE A 245 31.87 38.00 73.89
CA ILE A 245 32.74 38.45 72.81
C ILE A 245 32.97 39.95 73.00
N ILE A 246 34.24 40.29 73.17
CA ILE A 246 34.72 41.66 73.29
C ILE A 246 35.53 41.95 72.02
N ASP A 247 35.02 42.88 71.21
CA ASP A 247 35.62 43.26 69.93
C ASP A 247 36.09 44.73 69.96
N ASP A 248 36.64 45.20 68.83
CA ASP A 248 37.12 46.58 68.61
C ASP A 248 35.98 47.62 68.56
N THR A 249 34.72 47.19 68.67
CA THR A 249 33.57 48.09 68.80
C THR A 249 33.66 48.84 70.15
N PRO A 250 33.78 50.19 70.14
CA PRO A 250 33.74 50.97 71.37
C PRO A 250 32.34 50.86 72.01
N GLU A 251 32.29 50.85 73.34
CA GLU A 251 31.04 50.97 74.12
C GLU A 251 30.03 49.81 74.01
N ALA A 252 30.43 48.60 73.56
CA ALA A 252 29.53 47.43 73.54
C ALA A 252 30.23 46.10 73.84
N VAL A 253 29.48 45.16 74.42
CA VAL A 253 29.88 43.75 74.61
C VAL A 253 28.81 42.85 74.02
N ILE A 254 29.24 41.80 73.31
CA ILE A 254 28.33 40.86 72.64
C ILE A 254 28.24 39.58 73.47
N LEU A 255 27.03 39.19 73.84
CA LEU A 255 26.72 37.92 74.49
C LEU A 255 26.32 36.90 73.43
N SER A 256 27.10 35.82 73.31
CA SER A 256 26.87 34.75 72.34
C SER A 256 26.50 33.45 73.05
N GLY A 257 25.38 32.85 72.68
CA GLY A 257 25.02 31.54 73.21
C GLY A 257 23.67 31.04 72.73
N PHE A 258 23.53 29.71 72.66
CA PHE A 258 22.34 29.04 72.12
C PHE A 258 21.14 29.04 73.07
N ASN A 259 21.36 29.17 74.38
CA ASN A 259 20.27 29.14 75.36
C ASN A 259 19.74 30.57 75.59
N PRO A 260 18.51 30.89 75.12
CA PRO A 260 17.96 32.25 75.21
C PRO A 260 17.75 32.69 76.66
N ILE A 261 17.35 31.77 77.56
CA ILE A 261 17.12 32.05 78.98
C ILE A 261 18.45 32.41 79.65
N ARG A 262 19.50 31.61 79.43
CA ARG A 262 20.82 31.89 80.02
C ARG A 262 21.42 33.18 79.46
N ARG A 263 21.23 33.47 78.17
CA ARG A 263 21.68 34.71 77.55
C ARG A 263 20.96 35.95 78.11
N GLU A 264 19.67 35.82 78.38
CA GLU A 264 18.87 36.84 79.06
C GLU A 264 19.37 37.09 80.48
N VAL A 265 19.61 36.02 81.26
CA VAL A 265 20.19 36.11 82.60
C VAL A 265 21.56 36.78 82.56
N ALA A 266 22.41 36.43 81.60
CA ALA A 266 23.71 37.06 81.41
C ALA A 266 23.58 38.57 81.10
N ARG A 267 22.62 38.96 80.26
CA ARG A 267 22.35 40.36 79.91
C ARG A 267 21.96 41.19 81.13
N ILE A 268 20.93 40.76 81.86
CA ILE A 268 20.44 41.47 83.05
C ILE A 268 21.52 41.53 84.14
N SER A 269 22.26 40.44 84.30
CA SER A 269 23.37 40.40 85.26
C SER A 269 24.45 41.40 84.89
N LEU A 270 24.79 41.52 83.61
CA LEU A 270 25.79 42.46 83.11
C LEU A 270 25.31 43.92 83.26
N GLU A 271 24.06 44.23 82.90
CA GLU A 271 23.47 45.55 83.09
C GLU A 271 23.47 46.00 84.56
N ARG A 272 23.16 45.08 85.47
CA ARG A 272 23.20 45.36 86.92
C ARG A 272 24.61 45.55 87.45
N LEU A 273 25.56 44.74 87.01
CA LEU A 273 26.97 44.91 87.35
C LEU A 273 27.51 46.24 86.82
N ILE A 274 27.03 46.69 85.65
CA ILE A 274 27.37 48.00 85.09
C ILE A 274 26.81 49.12 85.96
N SER A 275 25.53 49.02 86.35
CA SER A 275 24.86 50.03 87.19
C SER A 275 25.46 50.12 88.60
N ASP A 276 25.88 48.99 89.19
CA ASP A 276 26.51 48.93 90.52
C ASP A 276 28.00 49.38 90.49
N GLY A 277 28.66 49.29 89.34
CA GLY A 277 30.05 49.74 89.13
C GLY A 277 31.13 48.88 89.81
N ARG A 278 30.74 47.84 90.56
CA ARG A 278 31.64 46.91 91.29
C ARG A 278 31.61 45.53 90.65
N ILE A 279 32.70 45.15 89.97
CA ILE A 279 32.80 43.90 89.23
C ILE A 279 33.93 43.03 89.79
N HIS A 280 33.56 41.99 90.53
CA HIS A 280 34.47 40.96 91.04
C HIS A 280 33.75 39.60 91.13
N PRO A 281 34.47 38.46 91.15
CA PRO A 281 33.86 37.13 90.99
C PRO A 281 32.67 36.84 91.93
N ALA A 282 32.81 37.12 93.23
CA ALA A 282 31.72 36.88 94.19
C ALA A 282 30.44 37.71 93.90
N ARG A 283 30.58 38.92 93.36
CA ARG A 283 29.44 39.78 93.00
C ARG A 283 28.79 39.34 91.69
N ILE A 284 29.60 38.85 90.75
CA ILE A 284 29.12 38.26 89.50
C ILE A 284 28.21 37.07 89.78
N GLU A 285 28.66 36.12 90.60
CA GLU A 285 27.86 34.95 90.99
C GLU A 285 26.55 35.35 91.70
N GLU A 286 26.60 36.36 92.56
CA GLU A 286 25.41 36.90 93.23
C GLU A 286 24.42 37.52 92.23
N MET A 287 24.91 38.34 91.29
CA MET A 287 24.07 39.01 90.28
C MET A 287 23.45 38.01 89.30
N VAL A 288 24.20 36.99 88.89
CA VAL A 288 23.70 35.90 88.05
C VAL A 288 22.60 35.13 88.74
N ARG A 289 22.74 34.82 90.04
CA ARG A 289 21.70 34.16 90.82
C ARG A 289 20.43 35.01 90.92
N LYS A 290 20.58 36.31 91.18
CA LYS A 290 19.45 37.25 91.24
C LYS A 290 18.76 37.40 89.89
N GLY A 291 19.52 37.55 88.80
CA GLY A 291 18.99 37.59 87.44
C GLY A 291 18.25 36.31 87.05
N GLY A 292 18.73 35.16 87.51
CA GLY A 292 18.04 33.87 87.32
C GLY A 292 16.64 33.84 87.95
N VAL A 293 16.51 34.28 89.21
CA VAL A 293 15.22 34.33 89.91
C VAL A 293 14.24 35.31 89.25
N GLU A 294 14.75 36.44 88.77
CA GLU A 294 13.93 37.44 88.07
C GLU A 294 13.41 36.93 86.73
N ILE A 295 14.27 36.28 85.94
CA ILE A 295 13.85 35.66 84.68
C ILE A 295 12.86 34.54 84.94
N GLU A 296 13.05 33.73 85.97
CA GLU A 296 12.07 32.71 86.36
C GLU A 296 10.71 33.31 86.73
N ARG A 297 10.71 34.44 87.46
CA ARG A 297 9.50 35.17 87.79
C ARG A 297 8.84 35.77 86.54
N ALA A 298 9.59 36.45 85.68
CA ALA A 298 9.09 37.02 84.44
C ALA A 298 8.52 35.94 83.49
N MET A 299 9.16 34.76 83.44
CA MET A 299 8.64 33.61 82.70
C MET A 299 7.31 33.11 83.26
N ARG A 300 7.13 33.11 84.59
CA ARG A 300 5.86 32.72 85.23
C ARG A 300 4.76 33.74 84.94
N GLU A 301 5.05 35.03 85.11
CA GLU A 301 4.09 36.13 84.86
C GLU A 301 3.67 36.19 83.38
N GLY A 302 4.61 35.99 82.44
CA GLY A 302 4.32 35.97 81.00
C GLY A 302 3.59 34.71 80.52
N GLY A 303 3.58 33.62 81.30
CA GLY A 303 2.82 32.39 80.99
C GLY A 303 1.39 32.40 81.53
N GLU A 304 1.03 33.37 82.38
CA GLU A 304 -0.34 33.58 82.88
C GLU A 304 -1.17 34.53 81.99
N GLN A 305 -0.54 35.14 80.98
CA GLN A 305 -1.19 35.93 79.91
C GLN A 305 -1.28 35.12 78.60
#